data_AF-A0A959G3F8-F1
#
_entry.id   AF-A0A959G3F8-F1
#
_cell.length_a   1.000
_cell.length_b   1.000
_cell.length_c   1.000
_cell.angle_alpha   90.00
_cell.angle_beta   90.00
_cell.angle_gamma   90.00
#
_symmetry.space_group_name_H-M   'P 1'
#
loop_
_entity.id
_entity.type
_entity.pdbx_description
1 polymer ?
#
loop_
_entity_poly.entity_id
_entity_poly.type
_entity_poly.pdbx_seq_one_letter_code
_entity_poly.pdbx_strand_id
1 'polypeptide(L)'
;MTEDQKYSGFANRLNKVYKHIGKIAKKKGVSCFRVYDLDMPDFPFLIDYYAGKVYVSEYERNHQMDTAAYLEWLEKSMSVVGEVFEVLPGDIHIKTRKSIKERQDQYEKIDSKGNFKVVEENGLKFLINLTDYLDTGLFLDHRPTRKMVQEQSKDKKVLNLFAYTGSFSVYAAAGGASEVWTIDMSKTYIDWAKENMELNGYKDFLRYKFIQGDVLQELRKLPANYFDIIVLDPPTFSNSKRMDQSFDVQRDHVDMIKKCQGLLTNDGMIYFSTNYTKFKLDEAELAGLLVKDITGRTRDFDFERKLNRQCFLITKSTQ
;
A
#
# COMPACT_ATOMS: atom_id res chain seq x y z
N MET A 1 36.66 -8.68 -2.54
CA MET A 1 36.12 -7.78 -3.57
C MET A 1 36.62 -6.39 -3.24
N THR A 2 37.21 -5.66 -4.19
CA THR A 2 37.59 -4.26 -3.94
C THR A 2 36.34 -3.39 -3.81
N GLU A 3 36.47 -2.21 -3.22
CA GLU A 3 35.34 -1.28 -3.07
C GLU A 3 34.75 -0.88 -4.44
N ASP A 4 35.59 -0.62 -5.43
CA ASP A 4 35.14 -0.31 -6.80
C ASP A 4 34.36 -1.47 -7.45
N GLN A 5 34.81 -2.72 -7.23
CA GLN A 5 34.09 -3.90 -7.70
C GLN A 5 32.72 -4.03 -7.04
N LYS A 6 32.60 -3.62 -5.77
CA LYS A 6 31.35 -3.65 -5.00
C LYS A 6 30.31 -2.69 -5.60
N TYR A 7 30.67 -1.43 -5.82
CA TYR A 7 29.77 -0.42 -6.40
C TYR A 7 29.45 -0.70 -7.87
N SER A 8 30.43 -1.16 -8.66
CA SER A 8 30.19 -1.60 -10.03
C SER A 8 29.20 -2.78 -10.08
N GLY A 9 29.34 -3.75 -9.16
CA GLY A 9 28.39 -4.85 -9.00
C GLY A 9 26.97 -4.37 -8.69
N PHE A 10 26.83 -3.38 -7.79
CA PHE A 10 25.54 -2.77 -7.47
C PHE A 10 24.92 -2.05 -8.67
N ALA A 11 25.69 -1.20 -9.35
CA ALA A 11 25.25 -0.51 -10.56
C ALA A 11 24.75 -1.48 -11.64
N ASN A 12 25.53 -2.53 -11.90
CA ASN A 12 25.17 -3.57 -12.88
C ASN A 12 23.89 -4.30 -12.50
N ARG A 13 23.73 -4.66 -11.22
CA ARG A 13 22.52 -5.32 -10.73
C ARG A 13 21.31 -4.39 -10.89
N LEU A 14 21.41 -3.16 -10.40
CA LEU A 14 20.34 -2.16 -10.40
C LEU A 14 19.91 -1.82 -11.83
N ASN A 15 20.85 -1.59 -12.74
CA ASN A 15 20.57 -1.31 -14.15
C ASN A 15 19.86 -2.48 -14.84
N LYS A 16 20.30 -3.72 -14.56
CA LYS A 16 19.67 -4.93 -15.11
C LYS A 16 18.21 -5.05 -14.68
N VAL A 17 17.91 -4.86 -13.40
CA VAL A 17 16.53 -4.94 -12.90
C VAL A 17 15.69 -3.76 -13.37
N TYR A 18 16.23 -2.55 -13.38
CA TYR A 18 15.52 -1.36 -13.85
C TYR A 18 15.11 -1.48 -15.32
N LYS A 19 16.02 -1.89 -16.20
CA LYS A 19 15.70 -2.12 -17.63
C LYS A 19 14.63 -3.20 -17.82
N HIS A 20 14.71 -4.29 -17.06
CA HIS A 20 13.76 -5.39 -17.16
C HIS A 20 12.36 -4.98 -16.67
N ILE A 21 12.26 -4.49 -15.44
CA ILE A 21 11.00 -4.11 -14.79
C ILE A 21 10.39 -2.89 -15.49
N GLY A 22 11.19 -1.88 -15.86
CA GLY A 22 10.73 -0.69 -16.57
C GLY A 22 10.09 -1.00 -17.93
N LYS A 23 10.60 -2.00 -18.68
CA LYS A 23 9.97 -2.47 -19.92
C LYS A 23 8.58 -3.06 -19.65
N ILE A 24 8.42 -3.83 -18.58
CA ILE A 24 7.14 -4.42 -18.18
C ILE A 24 6.17 -3.32 -17.72
N ALA A 25 6.63 -2.40 -16.87
CA ALA A 25 5.85 -1.28 -16.37
C ALA A 25 5.30 -0.40 -17.51
N LYS A 26 6.14 -0.08 -18.51
CA LYS A 26 5.72 0.66 -19.71
C LYS A 26 4.64 -0.08 -20.48
N LYS A 27 4.77 -1.40 -20.66
CA LYS A 27 3.75 -2.23 -21.34
C LYS A 27 2.43 -2.28 -20.56
N LYS A 28 2.49 -2.24 -19.23
CA LYS A 28 1.32 -2.25 -18.34
C LYS A 28 0.71 -0.85 -18.10
N GLY A 29 1.33 0.23 -18.58
CA GLY A 29 0.85 1.60 -18.35
C GLY A 29 0.98 2.02 -16.88
N VAL A 30 2.08 1.64 -16.23
CA VAL A 30 2.36 1.96 -14.83
C VAL A 30 3.62 2.82 -14.74
N SER A 31 3.53 3.94 -14.02
CA SER A 31 4.64 4.89 -13.84
C SER A 31 5.37 4.76 -12.50
N CYS A 32 4.87 3.92 -11.60
CA CYS A 32 5.45 3.66 -10.29
C CYS A 32 5.56 2.16 -9.99
N PHE A 33 6.76 1.70 -9.59
CA PHE A 33 7.04 0.27 -9.41
C PHE A 33 8.28 0.03 -8.54
N ARG A 34 8.32 -1.13 -7.87
CA ARG A 34 9.50 -1.62 -7.14
C ARG A 34 10.57 -2.04 -8.14
N VAL A 35 11.80 -1.56 -7.97
CA VAL A 35 12.93 -1.85 -8.86
C VAL A 35 13.91 -2.82 -8.23
N TYR A 36 14.21 -2.62 -6.96
CA TYR A 36 15.23 -3.37 -6.24
C TYR A 36 14.67 -3.76 -4.88
N ASP A 37 14.74 -5.04 -4.52
CA ASP A 37 14.15 -5.60 -3.31
C ASP A 37 15.19 -6.42 -2.54
N LEU A 38 16.08 -5.72 -1.83
CA LEU A 38 17.13 -6.33 -1.01
C LEU A 38 17.99 -7.33 -1.78
N ASP A 39 18.27 -7.05 -3.07
CA ASP A 39 18.88 -8.03 -3.98
C ASP A 39 20.31 -8.39 -3.60
N MET A 40 21.03 -7.50 -2.91
CA MET A 40 22.42 -7.71 -2.47
C MET A 40 22.55 -7.44 -0.97
N PRO A 41 23.21 -8.32 -0.20
CA PRO A 41 23.42 -8.11 1.24
C PRO A 41 24.13 -6.81 1.59
N ASP A 42 25.08 -6.42 0.74
CA ASP A 42 25.91 -5.23 0.84
C ASP A 42 25.18 -3.90 0.58
N PHE A 43 24.02 -3.98 -0.06
CA PHE A 43 23.16 -2.83 -0.41
C PHE A 43 21.72 -3.20 -0.04
N PRO A 44 21.38 -3.24 1.26
CA PRO A 44 20.10 -3.72 1.75
C PRO A 44 19.00 -2.66 1.58
N PHE A 45 18.84 -2.19 0.34
CA PHE A 45 17.85 -1.21 -0.04
C PHE A 45 16.58 -1.85 -0.57
N LEU A 46 15.51 -1.11 -0.39
CA LEU A 46 14.25 -1.20 -1.10
C LEU A 46 14.17 0.04 -2.00
N ILE A 47 14.21 -0.12 -3.32
CA ILE A 47 14.20 1.02 -4.25
C ILE A 47 12.93 0.98 -5.08
N ASP A 48 12.12 2.01 -4.94
CA ASP A 48 10.90 2.26 -5.71
C ASP A 48 11.13 3.42 -6.68
N TYR A 49 10.61 3.28 -7.90
CA TYR A 49 10.61 4.34 -8.90
C TYR A 49 9.21 4.95 -8.97
N TYR A 50 9.12 6.27 -9.03
CA TYR A 50 7.88 7.05 -9.11
C TYR A 50 8.02 8.17 -10.16
N ALA A 51 7.74 7.86 -11.42
CA ALA A 51 7.68 8.83 -12.52
C ALA A 51 8.83 9.87 -12.55
N GLY A 52 10.09 9.39 -12.51
CA GLY A 52 11.30 10.24 -12.54
C GLY A 52 11.83 10.61 -11.16
N LYS A 53 11.21 10.10 -10.09
CA LYS A 53 11.72 10.17 -8.72
C LYS A 53 12.10 8.77 -8.24
N VAL A 54 13.09 8.69 -7.37
CA VAL A 54 13.53 7.44 -6.76
C VAL A 54 13.34 7.52 -5.26
N TYR A 55 12.67 6.52 -4.70
CA TYR A 55 12.48 6.38 -3.27
C TYR A 55 13.29 5.19 -2.76
N VAL A 56 14.24 5.45 -1.87
CA VAL A 56 15.14 4.46 -1.30
C VAL A 56 14.80 4.27 0.17
N SER A 57 14.25 3.11 0.51
CA SER A 57 14.13 2.67 1.89
C SER A 57 15.34 1.83 2.26
N GLU A 58 16.03 2.25 3.30
CA GLU A 58 17.10 1.47 3.92
C GLU A 58 16.57 0.85 5.21
N TYR A 59 16.71 -0.47 5.36
CA TYR A 59 16.46 -1.11 6.65
C TYR A 59 17.73 -1.09 7.46
N GLU A 60 17.67 -0.47 8.64
CA GLU A 60 18.80 -0.44 9.57
C GLU A 60 19.21 -1.89 9.89
N ARG A 61 20.37 -2.28 9.37
CA ARG A 61 21.07 -3.50 9.77
C ARG A 61 22.29 -3.08 10.58
N ASN A 62 22.82 -3.98 11.39
CA ASN A 62 24.12 -3.72 11.99
C ASN A 62 25.17 -3.77 10.87
N HIS A 63 25.41 -2.62 10.22
CA HIS A 63 26.36 -2.47 9.12
C HIS A 63 27.81 -2.62 9.60
N GLN A 64 28.05 -2.69 10.92
CA GLN A 64 29.38 -2.67 11.54
C GLN A 64 30.25 -1.50 11.05
N MET A 65 29.62 -0.42 10.58
CA MET A 65 30.27 0.81 10.13
C MET A 65 30.16 1.85 11.24
N ASP A 66 31.19 2.67 11.39
CA ASP A 66 31.05 3.92 12.13
C ASP A 66 30.24 4.93 11.31
N THR A 67 29.87 6.06 11.94
CA THR A 67 29.05 7.09 11.31
C THR A 67 29.68 7.66 10.03
N ALA A 68 31.00 7.84 9.99
CA ALA A 68 31.68 8.43 8.84
C ALA A 68 31.69 7.46 7.65
N ALA A 69 32.07 6.20 7.89
CA ALA A 69 32.05 5.14 6.89
C ALA A 69 30.64 4.88 6.35
N TYR A 70 29.62 4.95 7.23
CA TYR A 70 28.22 4.83 6.82
C TYR A 70 27.78 5.95 5.89
N LEU A 71 28.08 7.21 6.23
CA LEU A 71 27.70 8.37 5.41
C LEU A 71 28.39 8.32 4.04
N GLU A 72 29.67 7.99 4.00
CA GLU A 72 30.42 7.79 2.75
C GLU A 72 29.83 6.67 1.91
N TRP A 73 29.51 5.53 2.54
CA TRP A 73 28.90 4.40 1.84
C TRP A 73 27.53 4.77 1.25
N LEU A 74 26.71 5.50 2.01
CA LEU A 74 25.39 5.94 1.57
C LEU A 74 25.50 6.95 0.42
N GLU A 75 26.39 7.95 0.52
CA GLU A 75 26.62 8.94 -0.52
C GLU A 75 27.03 8.28 -1.84
N LYS A 76 28.05 7.39 -1.81
CA LYS A 76 28.48 6.63 -3.00
C LYS A 76 27.34 5.77 -3.56
N SER A 77 26.56 5.13 -2.69
CA SER A 77 25.40 4.33 -3.11
C SER A 77 24.36 5.18 -3.83
N MET A 78 24.12 6.41 -3.37
CA MET A 78 23.14 7.32 -3.99
C MET A 78 23.67 7.92 -5.30
N SER A 79 24.98 8.13 -5.44
CA SER A 79 25.59 8.46 -6.75
C SER A 79 25.27 7.38 -7.78
N VAL A 80 25.50 6.11 -7.41
CA VAL A 80 25.19 4.96 -8.29
C VAL A 80 23.71 4.91 -8.64
N VAL A 81 22.81 5.15 -7.66
CA VAL A 81 21.37 5.22 -7.92
C VAL A 81 21.06 6.36 -8.91
N GLY A 82 21.56 7.57 -8.68
CA GLY A 82 21.36 8.71 -9.57
C GLY A 82 21.82 8.46 -11.00
N GLU A 83 23.01 7.87 -11.16
CA GLU A 83 23.56 7.49 -12.46
C GLU A 83 22.72 6.43 -13.19
N VAL A 84 22.30 5.37 -12.49
CA VAL A 84 21.54 4.27 -13.11
C VAL A 84 20.13 4.70 -13.51
N PHE A 85 19.47 5.54 -12.71
CA PHE A 85 18.13 6.04 -13.00
C PHE A 85 18.12 7.30 -13.87
N GLU A 86 19.30 7.89 -14.13
CA GLU A 86 19.45 9.17 -14.84
C GLU A 86 18.65 10.31 -14.18
N VAL A 87 18.67 10.36 -12.84
CA VAL A 87 17.95 11.37 -12.03
C VAL A 87 18.90 12.28 -11.28
N LEU A 88 18.45 13.50 -10.99
CA LEU A 88 19.24 14.44 -10.19
C LEU A 88 19.25 14.01 -8.71
N PRO A 89 20.29 14.37 -7.94
CA PRO A 89 20.34 14.04 -6.51
C PRO A 89 19.10 14.50 -5.72
N GLY A 90 18.52 15.65 -6.08
CA GLY A 90 17.28 16.17 -5.46
C GLY A 90 16.01 15.36 -5.76
N ASP A 91 16.09 14.40 -6.68
CA ASP A 91 14.99 13.50 -7.07
C ASP A 91 15.10 12.13 -6.39
N ILE A 92 16.15 11.92 -5.59
CA ILE A 92 16.38 10.74 -4.78
C ILE A 92 15.93 11.05 -3.34
N HIS A 93 14.96 10.28 -2.86
CA HIS A 93 14.36 10.43 -1.54
C HIS A 93 14.68 9.21 -0.69
N ILE A 94 15.44 9.41 0.38
CA ILE A 94 15.94 8.32 1.22
C ILE A 94 15.21 8.31 2.56
N LYS A 95 14.83 7.12 3.04
CA LYS A 95 14.32 6.91 4.40
C LYS A 95 14.95 5.70 5.05
N THR A 96 15.62 5.94 6.17
CA THR A 96 16.06 4.87 7.07
C THR A 96 14.87 4.37 7.89
N ARG A 97 14.64 3.07 7.87
CA ARG A 97 13.53 2.37 8.54
C ARG A 97 14.04 1.68 9.80
N LYS A 98 13.67 2.20 10.98
CA LYS A 98 13.93 1.56 12.30
C LYS A 98 12.89 0.50 12.66
N SER A 99 13.17 -0.38 13.61
CA SER A 99 12.24 -1.47 14.01
C SER A 99 10.93 -0.93 14.62
N ILE A 100 9.85 -1.73 14.61
CA ILE A 100 8.54 -1.33 15.18
C ILE A 100 8.61 -1.14 16.71
N LYS A 101 9.51 -1.84 17.42
CA LYS A 101 9.62 -1.75 18.89
C LYS A 101 10.11 -0.38 19.39
N GLU A 102 10.74 0.41 18.52
CA GLU A 102 11.23 1.76 18.81
C GLU A 102 10.29 2.85 18.25
N ARG A 103 9.22 2.45 17.56
CA ARG A 103 8.22 3.35 16.97
C ARG A 103 7.06 3.53 17.95
N GLN A 104 7.26 4.35 18.98
CA GLN A 104 6.15 4.78 19.85
C GLN A 104 5.24 5.83 19.18
N ASP A 105 5.71 6.50 18.11
CA ASP A 105 4.97 7.56 17.45
C ASP A 105 4.37 7.09 16.12
N GLN A 106 3.06 6.83 16.16
CA GLN A 106 2.24 6.55 14.99
C GLN A 106 1.92 7.85 14.23
N TYR A 107 2.11 7.81 12.91
CA TYR A 107 1.54 8.71 11.91
C TYR A 107 1.60 10.22 12.23
N GLU A 108 2.76 10.72 12.65
CA GLU A 108 3.02 12.16 12.63
C GLU A 108 3.71 12.56 11.32
N LYS A 109 3.35 13.74 10.83
CA LYS A 109 3.93 14.37 9.64
C LYS A 109 5.38 14.74 9.98
N ILE A 110 6.34 14.16 9.25
CA ILE A 110 7.78 14.26 9.52
C ILE A 110 8.36 15.58 8.96
N ASP A 111 7.77 16.13 7.89
CA ASP A 111 8.20 17.39 7.26
C ASP A 111 6.98 18.15 6.68
N SER A 112 7.05 19.49 6.58
CA SER A 112 5.92 20.37 6.26
C SER A 112 5.97 20.96 4.85
N LYS A 113 6.63 20.32 3.89
CA LYS A 113 6.87 20.92 2.56
C LYS A 113 5.70 20.80 1.59
N GLY A 114 4.77 19.85 1.78
CA GLY A 114 3.59 19.73 0.92
C GLY A 114 3.94 19.31 -0.52
N ASN A 115 5.06 18.62 -0.72
CA ASN A 115 5.60 18.26 -2.02
C ASN A 115 4.88 17.04 -2.63
N PHE A 116 3.60 17.19 -2.93
CA PHE A 116 2.85 16.14 -3.62
C PHE A 116 3.26 16.05 -5.10
N LYS A 117 3.27 14.83 -5.64
CA LYS A 117 3.49 14.53 -7.05
C LYS A 117 2.40 13.61 -7.55
N VAL A 118 1.98 13.78 -8.79
CA VAL A 118 1.04 12.87 -9.45
C VAL A 118 1.81 11.75 -10.12
N VAL A 119 1.42 10.52 -9.84
CA VAL A 119 1.85 9.32 -10.57
C VAL A 119 0.64 8.65 -11.21
N GLU A 120 0.89 7.89 -12.26
CA GLU A 120 -0.11 7.12 -12.99
C GLU A 120 0.04 5.61 -12.76
N GLU A 121 -1.07 4.94 -12.52
CA GLU A 121 -1.17 3.48 -12.39
C GLU A 121 -2.46 3.01 -13.09
N ASN A 122 -2.32 2.18 -14.13
CA ASN A 122 -3.45 1.61 -14.89
C ASN A 122 -4.43 2.68 -15.46
N GLY A 123 -3.90 3.83 -15.88
CA GLY A 123 -4.69 4.96 -16.41
C GLY A 123 -5.37 5.82 -15.35
N LEU A 124 -5.11 5.56 -14.06
CA LEU A 124 -5.58 6.36 -12.92
C LEU A 124 -4.43 7.15 -12.32
N LYS A 125 -4.76 8.30 -11.73
CA LYS A 125 -3.80 9.24 -11.16
C LYS A 125 -3.84 9.20 -9.63
N PHE A 126 -2.68 9.26 -9.00
CA PHE A 126 -2.54 9.27 -7.55
C PHE A 126 -1.51 10.30 -7.11
N LEU A 127 -1.86 11.05 -6.06
CA LEU A 127 -0.93 11.90 -5.34
C LEU A 127 -0.05 11.02 -4.44
N ILE A 128 1.25 11.23 -4.54
CA ILE A 128 2.28 10.66 -3.66
C ILE A 128 3.05 11.78 -2.97
N ASN A 129 3.63 11.49 -1.81
CA ASN A 129 4.55 12.37 -1.10
C ASN A 129 5.71 11.53 -0.56
N LEU A 130 6.92 11.82 -1.06
CA LEU A 130 8.12 11.02 -0.79
C LEU A 130 8.89 11.48 0.45
N THR A 131 8.52 12.63 1.04
CA THR A 131 9.28 13.30 2.12
C THR A 131 8.52 13.31 3.44
N ASP A 132 7.29 13.80 3.44
CA ASP A 132 6.62 14.30 4.64
C ASP A 132 5.97 13.21 5.50
N TYR A 133 5.69 12.04 4.92
CA TYR A 133 4.94 10.96 5.57
C TYR A 133 5.72 9.66 5.61
N LEU A 134 5.46 8.81 6.60
CA LEU A 134 6.14 7.52 6.72
C LEU A 134 6.09 6.70 5.42
N ASP A 135 4.92 6.68 4.78
CA ASP A 135 4.68 6.00 3.51
C ASP A 135 4.37 7.00 2.39
N THR A 136 4.52 6.55 1.15
CA THR A 136 4.55 7.43 -0.01
C THR A 136 3.18 7.90 -0.50
N GLY A 137 2.08 7.36 0.04
CA GLY A 137 0.72 7.64 -0.43
C GLY A 137 0.12 6.57 -1.34
N LEU A 138 0.91 5.59 -1.81
CA LEU A 138 0.41 4.50 -2.67
C LEU A 138 1.20 3.21 -2.43
N PHE A 139 0.53 2.17 -1.90
CA PHE A 139 1.10 0.84 -1.74
C PHE A 139 1.12 0.08 -3.08
N LEU A 140 2.31 -0.09 -3.64
CA LEU A 140 2.51 -0.63 -4.99
C LEU A 140 2.14 -2.12 -5.10
N ASP A 141 2.31 -2.88 -4.02
CA ASP A 141 2.05 -4.32 -3.94
C ASP A 141 0.56 -4.70 -4.01
N HIS A 142 -0.32 -3.72 -3.88
CA HIS A 142 -1.77 -3.86 -3.99
C HIS A 142 -2.35 -3.61 -5.39
N ARG A 143 -1.50 -3.23 -6.36
CA ARG A 143 -1.94 -2.85 -7.70
C ARG A 143 -2.86 -3.88 -8.39
N PRO A 144 -2.56 -5.20 -8.37
CA PRO A 144 -3.48 -6.19 -8.94
C PRO A 144 -4.81 -6.29 -8.19
N THR A 145 -4.79 -6.22 -6.86
CA THR A 145 -6.02 -6.26 -6.05
C THR A 145 -6.91 -5.05 -6.35
N ARG A 146 -6.33 -3.85 -6.46
CA ARG A 146 -7.06 -2.64 -6.89
C ARG A 146 -7.71 -2.83 -8.26
N LYS A 147 -6.99 -3.42 -9.20
CA LYS A 147 -7.52 -3.73 -10.55
C LYS A 147 -8.69 -4.70 -10.49
N MET A 148 -8.61 -5.77 -9.68
CA MET A 148 -9.72 -6.71 -9.50
C MET A 148 -10.97 -6.04 -8.92
N VAL A 149 -10.81 -5.13 -7.94
CA VAL A 149 -11.93 -4.36 -7.38
C VAL A 149 -12.57 -3.50 -8.46
N GLN A 150 -11.77 -2.77 -9.26
CA GLN A 150 -12.27 -1.96 -10.38
C GLN A 150 -13.10 -2.81 -11.37
N GLU A 151 -12.59 -3.96 -11.79
CA GLU A 151 -13.27 -4.82 -12.78
C GLU A 151 -14.62 -5.34 -12.29
N GLN A 152 -14.83 -5.41 -10.98
CA GLN A 152 -16.06 -5.92 -10.37
C GLN A 152 -17.00 -4.82 -9.85
N SER A 153 -16.57 -3.57 -9.90
CA SER A 153 -17.28 -2.46 -9.26
C SER A 153 -18.46 -1.92 -10.06
N LYS A 154 -18.64 -2.31 -11.32
CA LYS A 154 -19.71 -1.76 -12.16
C LYS A 154 -21.09 -1.91 -11.50
N ASP A 155 -21.76 -0.78 -11.30
CA ASP A 155 -23.08 -0.64 -10.66
C ASP A 155 -23.14 -1.12 -9.20
N LYS A 156 -22.00 -1.45 -8.58
CA LYS A 156 -21.89 -1.97 -7.22
C LYS A 156 -21.68 -0.88 -6.18
N LYS A 157 -22.13 -1.14 -4.95
CA LYS A 157 -21.84 -0.33 -3.77
C LYS A 157 -20.59 -0.85 -3.07
N VAL A 158 -19.57 -0.01 -2.97
CA VAL A 158 -18.25 -0.39 -2.46
C VAL A 158 -17.97 0.30 -1.13
N LEU A 159 -17.50 -0.46 -0.14
CA LEU A 159 -17.00 0.05 1.13
C LEU A 159 -15.48 -0.19 1.20
N ASN A 160 -14.71 0.85 1.43
CA ASN A 160 -13.27 0.81 1.61
C ASN A 160 -12.93 1.19 3.05
N LEU A 161 -12.44 0.23 3.82
CA LEU A 161 -12.11 0.36 5.25
C LEU A 161 -10.60 0.44 5.45
N PHE A 162 -10.16 1.23 6.43
CA PHE A 162 -8.73 1.57 6.61
C PHE A 162 -8.17 2.15 5.31
N ALA A 163 -8.96 3.04 4.71
CA ALA A 163 -8.84 3.39 3.32
C ALA A 163 -7.52 4.10 2.95
N TYR A 164 -6.79 4.62 3.94
CA TYR A 164 -5.60 5.41 3.72
C TYR A 164 -5.91 6.54 2.73
N THR A 165 -5.10 6.70 1.67
CA THR A 165 -5.27 7.71 0.62
C THR A 165 -6.33 7.35 -0.42
N GLY A 166 -7.19 6.37 -0.15
CA GLY A 166 -8.37 6.07 -0.97
C GLY A 166 -8.10 5.40 -2.31
N SER A 167 -6.92 4.78 -2.50
CA SER A 167 -6.56 4.19 -3.79
C SER A 167 -7.57 3.16 -4.31
N PHE A 168 -8.09 2.27 -3.45
CA PHE A 168 -9.19 1.36 -3.80
C PHE A 168 -10.48 2.09 -4.18
N SER A 169 -10.79 3.21 -3.51
CA SER A 169 -11.98 4.01 -3.81
C SER A 169 -11.93 4.61 -5.22
N VAL A 170 -10.75 5.11 -5.64
CA VAL A 170 -10.53 5.60 -7.01
C VAL A 170 -10.73 4.49 -8.03
N TYR A 171 -10.16 3.30 -7.78
CA TYR A 171 -10.34 2.15 -8.66
C TYR A 171 -11.81 1.69 -8.74
N ALA A 172 -12.51 1.66 -7.62
CA ALA A 172 -13.94 1.32 -7.58
C ALA A 172 -14.78 2.32 -8.40
N ALA A 173 -14.56 3.61 -8.20
CA ALA A 173 -15.24 4.67 -8.96
C ALA A 173 -14.94 4.56 -10.48
N ALA A 174 -13.68 4.30 -10.84
CA ALA A 174 -13.28 4.07 -12.23
C ALA A 174 -13.88 2.80 -12.84
N GLY A 175 -14.23 1.81 -12.01
CA GLY A 175 -14.96 0.61 -12.41
C GLY A 175 -16.45 0.83 -12.63
N GLY A 176 -16.96 2.03 -12.32
CA GLY A 176 -18.38 2.37 -12.43
C GLY A 176 -19.18 2.01 -11.18
N ALA A 177 -18.57 1.99 -9.99
CA ALA A 177 -19.30 1.85 -8.72
C ALA A 177 -20.46 2.83 -8.63
N SER A 178 -21.65 2.35 -8.26
CA SER A 178 -22.82 3.20 -8.05
C SER A 178 -22.63 4.09 -6.82
N GLU A 179 -21.94 3.57 -5.81
CA GLU A 179 -21.61 4.27 -4.57
C GLU A 179 -20.28 3.77 -4.00
N VAL A 180 -19.47 4.66 -3.40
CA VAL A 180 -18.23 4.30 -2.72
C VAL A 180 -18.15 5.00 -1.36
N TRP A 181 -18.01 4.23 -0.29
CA TRP A 181 -17.80 4.74 1.07
C TRP A 181 -16.35 4.51 1.46
N THR A 182 -15.66 5.58 1.81
CA THR A 182 -14.23 5.57 2.15
C THR A 182 -14.09 5.94 3.62
N ILE A 183 -13.62 5.00 4.44
CA ILE A 183 -13.53 5.17 5.90
C ILE A 183 -12.07 5.03 6.37
N ASP A 184 -11.59 6.06 7.05
CA ASP A 184 -10.28 6.06 7.70
C ASP A 184 -10.31 6.95 8.94
N MET A 185 -9.48 6.65 9.93
CA MET A 185 -9.41 7.42 11.18
C MET A 185 -8.68 8.76 11.00
N SER A 186 -7.77 8.83 10.02
CA SER A 186 -6.94 10.01 9.75
C SER A 186 -7.67 11.01 8.88
N LYS A 187 -7.90 12.22 9.41
CA LYS A 187 -8.42 13.35 8.62
C LYS A 187 -7.52 13.66 7.42
N THR A 188 -6.20 13.62 7.62
CA THR A 188 -5.21 13.86 6.57
C THR A 188 -5.35 12.86 5.42
N TYR A 189 -5.56 11.57 5.73
CA TYR A 189 -5.72 10.55 4.69
C TYR A 189 -7.09 10.61 4.02
N ILE A 190 -8.14 10.95 4.77
CA ILE A 190 -9.46 11.24 4.18
C ILE A 190 -9.40 12.43 3.21
N ASP A 191 -8.70 13.51 3.57
CA ASP A 191 -8.56 14.66 2.67
C ASP A 191 -7.73 14.30 1.44
N TRP A 192 -6.63 13.56 1.62
CA TRP A 192 -5.83 13.03 0.51
C TRP A 192 -6.65 12.09 -0.40
N ALA A 193 -7.51 11.25 0.18
CA ALA A 193 -8.43 10.38 -0.58
C ALA A 193 -9.42 11.19 -1.43
N LYS A 194 -9.94 12.31 -0.90
CA LYS A 194 -10.78 13.23 -1.68
C LYS A 194 -10.00 13.83 -2.84
N GLU A 195 -8.79 14.33 -2.60
CA GLU A 195 -7.95 14.88 -3.67
C GLU A 195 -7.63 13.83 -4.76
N ASN A 196 -7.35 12.59 -4.38
CA ASN A 196 -7.15 11.49 -5.34
C ASN A 196 -8.42 11.20 -6.15
N MET A 197 -9.60 11.22 -5.54
CA MET A 197 -10.87 11.05 -6.25
C MET A 197 -11.14 12.22 -7.21
N GLU A 198 -10.91 13.46 -6.77
CA GLU A 198 -11.05 14.66 -7.58
C GLU A 198 -10.10 14.69 -8.77
N LEU A 199 -8.85 14.24 -8.58
CA LEU A 199 -7.82 14.15 -9.62
C LEU A 199 -8.23 13.23 -10.78
N ASN A 200 -9.12 12.28 -10.52
CA ASN A 200 -9.68 11.37 -11.52
C ASN A 200 -11.11 11.75 -11.96
N GLY A 201 -11.60 12.93 -11.55
CA GLY A 201 -12.92 13.44 -11.95
C GLY A 201 -14.10 12.90 -11.13
N TYR A 202 -13.85 12.19 -10.03
CA TYR A 202 -14.89 11.59 -9.19
C TYR A 202 -15.30 12.52 -8.05
N LYS A 203 -16.17 13.51 -8.37
CA LYS A 203 -16.55 14.61 -7.46
C LYS A 203 -17.99 14.53 -6.91
N ASP A 204 -18.76 13.54 -7.34
CA ASP A 204 -20.15 13.38 -6.91
C ASP A 204 -20.21 12.97 -5.44
N PHE A 205 -20.48 13.92 -4.55
CA PHE A 205 -20.52 13.72 -3.11
C PHE A 205 -21.72 12.88 -2.63
N LEU A 206 -22.74 12.67 -3.47
CA LEU A 206 -23.84 11.77 -3.15
C LEU A 206 -23.42 10.31 -3.37
N ARG A 207 -22.59 10.07 -4.40
CA ARG A 207 -22.04 8.75 -4.72
C ARG A 207 -20.77 8.41 -3.94
N TYR A 208 -19.93 9.38 -3.66
CA TYR A 208 -18.61 9.17 -3.04
C TYR A 208 -18.57 9.79 -1.65
N LYS A 209 -18.71 8.94 -0.63
CA LYS A 209 -18.76 9.35 0.78
C LYS A 209 -17.40 9.13 1.44
N PHE A 210 -17.00 10.07 2.27
CA PHE A 210 -15.75 10.03 3.02
C PHE A 210 -16.05 10.23 4.50
N ILE A 211 -15.74 9.23 5.31
CA ILE A 211 -16.06 9.19 6.73
C ILE A 211 -14.76 9.15 7.50
N GLN A 212 -14.51 10.19 8.30
CA GLN A 212 -13.42 10.18 9.25
C GLN A 212 -13.92 9.54 10.55
N GLY A 213 -13.39 8.37 10.92
CA GLY A 213 -13.82 7.68 12.13
C GLY A 213 -13.01 6.41 12.44
N ASP A 214 -13.11 5.93 13.68
CA ASP A 214 -12.62 4.61 14.06
C ASP A 214 -13.45 3.55 13.32
N VAL A 215 -12.80 2.79 12.44
CA VAL A 215 -13.45 1.78 11.61
C VAL A 215 -14.24 0.77 12.45
N LEU A 216 -13.74 0.37 13.63
CA LEU A 216 -14.43 -0.60 14.50
C LEU A 216 -15.71 -0.03 15.12
N GLN A 217 -15.78 1.29 15.31
CA GLN A 217 -16.99 1.98 15.75
C GLN A 217 -17.93 2.24 14.57
N GLU A 218 -17.41 2.69 13.44
CA GLU A 218 -18.19 2.98 12.23
C GLU A 218 -18.90 1.73 11.70
N LEU A 219 -18.24 0.56 11.71
CA LEU A 219 -18.83 -0.71 11.31
C LEU A 219 -20.18 -1.01 12.01
N ARG A 220 -20.38 -0.54 13.24
CA ARG A 220 -21.62 -0.78 14.02
C ARG A 220 -22.78 0.12 13.58
N LYS A 221 -22.48 1.22 12.88
CA LYS A 221 -23.44 2.23 12.41
C LYS A 221 -23.85 1.98 10.95
N LEU A 222 -23.09 1.17 10.22
CA LEU A 222 -23.34 0.89 8.81
C LEU A 222 -24.59 0.01 8.62
N PRO A 223 -25.34 0.22 7.53
CA PRO A 223 -26.53 -0.56 7.24
C PRO A 223 -26.18 -2.02 6.90
N ALA A 224 -26.94 -2.96 7.44
CA ALA A 224 -26.84 -4.37 7.09
C ALA A 224 -27.27 -4.63 5.64
N ASN A 225 -26.70 -5.66 5.01
CA ASN A 225 -27.02 -6.10 3.64
C ASN A 225 -27.03 -4.98 2.57
N TYR A 226 -26.04 -4.09 2.62
CA TYR A 226 -26.02 -2.89 1.79
C TYR A 226 -24.89 -2.86 0.76
N PHE A 227 -23.72 -3.41 1.08
CA PHE A 227 -22.53 -3.31 0.23
C PHE A 227 -22.32 -4.59 -0.58
N ASP A 228 -21.91 -4.44 -1.83
CA ASP A 228 -21.57 -5.56 -2.70
C ASP A 228 -20.09 -5.93 -2.62
N ILE A 229 -19.23 -4.94 -2.38
CA ILE A 229 -17.78 -5.14 -2.26
C ILE A 229 -17.31 -4.41 -1.01
N ILE A 230 -16.60 -5.11 -0.14
CA ILE A 230 -15.90 -4.52 1.00
C ILE A 230 -14.41 -4.76 0.83
N VAL A 231 -13.61 -3.71 0.86
CA VAL A 231 -12.15 -3.80 1.00
C VAL A 231 -11.81 -3.61 2.47
N LEU A 232 -11.17 -4.61 3.05
CA LEU A 232 -10.74 -4.64 4.44
C LEU A 232 -9.22 -4.88 4.48
N ASP A 233 -8.45 -3.80 4.56
CA ASP A 233 -6.98 -3.83 4.56
C ASP A 233 -6.41 -3.13 5.82
N PRO A 234 -6.62 -3.70 7.01
CA PRO A 234 -6.22 -3.05 8.25
C PRO A 234 -4.69 -3.07 8.47
N PRO A 235 -4.14 -2.12 9.25
CA PRO A 235 -2.75 -2.18 9.69
C PRO A 235 -2.52 -3.43 10.57
N THR A 236 -1.28 -3.93 10.70
CA THR A 236 -1.00 -5.07 11.59
C THR A 236 -1.42 -4.79 13.05
N PHE A 237 -1.12 -3.59 13.54
CA PHE A 237 -1.47 -3.13 14.88
C PHE A 237 -1.80 -1.65 14.84
N SER A 238 -2.77 -1.22 15.66
CA SER A 238 -3.08 0.20 15.88
C SER A 238 -3.31 0.46 17.36
N ASN A 239 -2.72 1.53 17.89
CA ASN A 239 -2.89 1.97 19.28
C ASN A 239 -3.19 3.46 19.38
N SER A 240 -3.83 4.01 18.34
CA SER A 240 -4.20 5.42 18.32
C SER A 240 -4.98 5.81 19.57
N LYS A 241 -4.60 6.95 20.16
CA LYS A 241 -5.27 7.57 21.32
C LYS A 241 -6.76 7.85 21.08
N ARG A 242 -7.21 7.81 19.81
CA ARG A 242 -8.61 8.00 19.40
C ARG A 242 -9.42 6.70 19.35
N MET A 243 -8.80 5.55 19.56
CA MET A 243 -9.49 4.27 19.66
C MET A 243 -9.71 3.91 21.12
N ASP A 244 -10.91 3.42 21.45
CA ASP A 244 -11.22 2.93 22.80
C ASP A 244 -10.46 1.64 23.14
N GLN A 245 -10.05 0.89 22.12
CA GLN A 245 -9.35 -0.38 22.25
C GLN A 245 -8.23 -0.47 21.20
N SER A 246 -7.08 -1.03 21.59
CA SER A 246 -6.01 -1.36 20.65
C SER A 246 -6.48 -2.40 19.64
N PHE A 247 -6.08 -2.27 18.38
CA PHE A 247 -6.37 -3.23 17.31
C PHE A 247 -5.15 -4.11 17.00
N ASP A 248 -5.36 -5.41 16.86
CA ASP A 248 -4.37 -6.38 16.39
C ASP A 248 -5.00 -7.29 15.33
N VAL A 249 -4.43 -7.30 14.12
CA VAL A 249 -5.05 -8.02 12.99
C VAL A 249 -5.15 -9.53 13.23
N GLN A 250 -4.22 -10.15 13.94
CA GLN A 250 -4.24 -11.59 14.20
C GLN A 250 -5.27 -11.97 15.26
N ARG A 251 -5.51 -11.09 16.22
CA ARG A 251 -6.51 -11.30 17.26
C ARG A 251 -7.92 -10.99 16.76
N ASP A 252 -8.07 -9.92 15.99
CA ASP A 252 -9.36 -9.28 15.72
C ASP A 252 -9.94 -9.59 14.33
N HIS A 253 -9.20 -10.22 13.40
CA HIS A 253 -9.67 -10.42 12.01
C HIS A 253 -11.00 -11.16 11.93
N VAL A 254 -11.24 -12.17 12.78
CA VAL A 254 -12.49 -12.96 12.76
C VAL A 254 -13.70 -12.06 12.99
N ASP A 255 -13.67 -11.26 14.06
CA ASP A 255 -14.78 -10.36 14.42
C ASP A 255 -15.01 -9.32 13.33
N MET A 256 -13.94 -8.76 12.76
CA MET A 256 -14.07 -7.81 11.65
C MET A 256 -14.68 -8.42 10.40
N ILE A 257 -14.23 -9.61 10.00
CA ILE A 257 -14.76 -10.30 8.82
C ILE A 257 -16.24 -10.64 9.03
N LYS A 258 -16.62 -11.14 10.21
CA LYS A 258 -18.03 -11.42 10.56
C LYS A 258 -18.89 -10.15 10.58
N LYS A 259 -18.37 -9.03 11.09
CA LYS A 259 -19.06 -7.73 11.01
C LYS A 259 -19.25 -7.29 9.56
N CYS A 260 -18.22 -7.37 8.74
CA CYS A 260 -18.31 -7.06 7.31
C CYS A 260 -19.30 -7.98 6.58
N GLN A 261 -19.33 -9.27 6.91
CA GLN A 261 -20.32 -10.21 6.38
C GLN A 261 -21.76 -9.75 6.62
N GLY A 262 -22.07 -9.20 7.80
CA GLY A 262 -23.40 -8.66 8.11
C GLY A 262 -23.78 -7.43 7.26
N LEU A 263 -22.79 -6.73 6.71
CA LEU A 263 -22.98 -5.57 5.83
C LEU A 263 -23.10 -5.96 4.36
N LEU A 264 -22.67 -7.17 3.98
CA LEU A 264 -22.68 -7.64 2.59
C LEU A 264 -24.08 -7.95 2.09
N THR A 265 -24.37 -7.64 0.84
CA THR A 265 -25.49 -8.24 0.08
C THR A 265 -25.29 -9.77 -0.06
N ASN A 266 -26.28 -10.49 -0.61
CA ASN A 266 -26.19 -11.96 -0.70
C ASN A 266 -25.03 -12.42 -1.59
N ASP A 267 -24.80 -11.73 -2.71
CA ASP A 267 -23.70 -12.00 -3.64
C ASP A 267 -22.45 -11.15 -3.36
N GLY A 268 -22.42 -10.52 -2.18
CA GLY A 268 -21.35 -9.61 -1.79
C GLY A 268 -20.04 -10.33 -1.47
N MET A 269 -18.93 -9.59 -1.56
CA MET A 269 -17.60 -10.12 -1.31
C MET A 269 -16.72 -9.18 -0.49
N ILE A 270 -15.83 -9.76 0.33
CA ILE A 270 -14.80 -9.04 1.09
C ILE A 270 -13.44 -9.36 0.48
N TYR A 271 -12.70 -8.32 0.10
CA TYR A 271 -11.27 -8.37 -0.12
C TYR A 271 -10.57 -8.10 1.21
N PHE A 272 -10.16 -9.16 1.90
CA PHE A 272 -9.39 -9.05 3.14
C PHE A 272 -7.90 -9.18 2.83
N SER A 273 -7.09 -8.26 3.35
CA SER A 273 -5.64 -8.32 3.21
C SER A 273 -4.92 -7.87 4.47
N THR A 274 -3.67 -8.31 4.60
CA THR A 274 -2.79 -7.88 5.67
C THR A 274 -1.34 -8.05 5.25
N ASN A 275 -0.48 -7.16 5.73
CA ASN A 275 0.97 -7.24 5.58
C ASN A 275 1.67 -7.91 6.79
N TYR A 276 0.91 -8.44 7.75
CA TYR A 276 1.49 -9.15 8.89
C TYR A 276 2.09 -10.48 8.43
N THR A 277 3.41 -10.52 8.26
CA THR A 277 4.15 -11.68 7.70
C THR A 277 3.97 -13.01 8.45
N LYS A 278 3.46 -12.98 9.68
CA LYS A 278 3.18 -14.19 10.49
C LYS A 278 1.69 -14.48 10.64
N PHE A 279 0.84 -13.78 9.88
CA PHE A 279 -0.60 -13.94 9.96
C PHE A 279 -1.02 -15.36 9.62
N LYS A 280 -1.97 -15.86 10.40
CA LYS A 280 -2.68 -17.12 10.19
C LYS A 280 -4.16 -16.82 10.24
N LEU A 281 -4.86 -17.10 9.14
CA LEU A 281 -6.31 -17.00 9.12
C LEU A 281 -6.90 -18.10 10.01
N ASP A 282 -7.85 -17.72 10.86
CA ASP A 282 -8.63 -18.68 11.65
C ASP A 282 -9.84 -19.16 10.83
N GLU A 283 -9.60 -20.18 9.99
CA GLU A 283 -10.64 -20.72 9.11
C GLU A 283 -11.76 -21.43 9.89
N ALA A 284 -11.45 -22.01 11.05
CA ALA A 284 -12.43 -22.73 11.87
C ALA A 284 -13.49 -21.76 12.41
N GLU A 285 -13.07 -20.60 12.90
CA GLU A 285 -13.96 -19.55 13.36
C GLU A 285 -14.73 -18.86 12.23
N LEU A 286 -14.27 -18.98 10.98
CA LEU A 286 -14.95 -18.47 9.78
C LEU A 286 -15.81 -19.54 9.08
N ALA A 287 -16.09 -20.67 9.75
CA ALA A 287 -16.98 -21.70 9.24
C ALA A 287 -18.33 -21.10 8.82
N GLY A 288 -18.78 -21.41 7.60
CA GLY A 288 -19.97 -20.83 6.98
C GLY A 288 -19.67 -19.68 5.99
N LEU A 289 -18.42 -19.25 5.86
CA LEU A 289 -17.95 -18.41 4.76
C LEU A 289 -17.14 -19.23 3.76
N LEU A 290 -17.19 -18.82 2.49
CA LEU A 290 -16.27 -19.32 1.47
C LEU A 290 -15.04 -18.40 1.46
N VAL A 291 -13.90 -18.95 1.86
CA VAL A 291 -12.63 -18.23 1.87
C VAL A 291 -11.75 -18.75 0.74
N LYS A 292 -11.24 -17.85 -0.08
CA LYS A 292 -10.25 -18.16 -1.12
C LYS A 292 -9.01 -17.32 -0.95
N ASP A 293 -7.87 -17.98 -0.70
CA ASP A 293 -6.57 -17.32 -0.79
C ASP A 293 -6.30 -16.92 -2.26
N ILE A 294 -6.18 -15.61 -2.48
CA ILE A 294 -5.85 -15.01 -3.78
C ILE A 294 -4.50 -14.28 -3.75
N THR A 295 -3.66 -14.53 -2.73
CA THR A 295 -2.34 -13.91 -2.57
C THR A 295 -1.47 -14.09 -3.81
N GLY A 296 -1.37 -15.32 -4.32
CA GLY A 296 -0.61 -15.60 -5.54
C GLY A 296 -1.18 -14.92 -6.80
N ARG A 297 -2.52 -14.82 -6.89
CA ARG A 297 -3.22 -14.15 -8.01
C ARG A 297 -3.09 -12.63 -7.99
N THR A 298 -2.82 -12.07 -6.81
CA THR A 298 -2.69 -10.63 -6.57
C THR A 298 -1.23 -10.21 -6.41
N ARG A 299 -0.27 -11.07 -6.79
CA ARG A 299 1.14 -10.72 -6.89
C ARG A 299 1.40 -9.99 -8.20
N ASP A 300 2.08 -8.86 -8.13
CA ASP A 300 2.45 -8.10 -9.33
C ASP A 300 3.89 -8.39 -9.79
N PHE A 301 4.21 -7.95 -11.02
CA PHE A 301 5.49 -8.19 -11.68
C PHE A 301 6.70 -7.63 -10.91
N ASP A 302 6.51 -6.57 -10.14
CA ASP A 302 7.55 -5.89 -9.35
C ASP A 302 7.69 -6.45 -7.93
N PHE A 303 6.92 -7.49 -7.56
CA PHE A 303 6.95 -8.18 -6.27
C PHE A 303 7.07 -9.71 -6.40
N GLU A 304 7.63 -10.20 -7.53
CA GLU A 304 7.71 -11.65 -7.82
C GLU A 304 8.54 -12.44 -6.80
N ARG A 305 9.65 -11.84 -6.34
CA ARG A 305 10.59 -12.46 -5.39
C ARG A 305 10.02 -12.58 -3.99
N LYS A 306 9.38 -11.51 -3.51
CA LYS A 306 8.87 -11.40 -2.15
C LYS A 306 7.62 -10.53 -2.13
N LEU A 307 6.55 -11.10 -1.57
CA LEU A 307 5.32 -10.39 -1.30
C LEU A 307 5.00 -10.58 0.18
N ASN A 308 5.23 -9.54 0.98
CA ASN A 308 4.94 -9.54 2.42
C ASN A 308 3.50 -9.12 2.67
N ARG A 309 2.56 -9.77 2.00
CA ARG A 309 1.14 -9.50 2.05
C ARG A 309 0.36 -10.75 1.72
N GLN A 310 -0.70 -10.99 2.48
CA GLN A 310 -1.71 -12.00 2.17
C GLN A 310 -3.01 -11.32 1.71
N CYS A 311 -3.76 -12.03 0.87
CA CYS A 311 -5.00 -11.56 0.29
C CYS A 311 -6.01 -12.70 0.21
N PHE A 312 -7.18 -12.49 0.77
CA PHE A 312 -8.28 -13.45 0.76
C PHE A 312 -9.51 -12.80 0.15
N LEU A 313 -10.19 -13.54 -0.72
CA LEU A 313 -11.53 -13.21 -1.18
C LEU A 313 -12.51 -14.04 -0.36
N ILE A 314 -13.42 -13.38 0.33
CA ILE A 314 -14.36 -14.01 1.26
C ILE A 314 -15.79 -13.70 0.81
N THR A 315 -16.63 -14.71 0.65
CA THR A 315 -18.05 -14.56 0.30
C THR A 315 -18.92 -15.34 1.28
N LYS A 316 -20.23 -15.02 1.30
CA LYS A 316 -21.21 -15.87 2.00
C LYS A 316 -21.22 -17.25 1.35
N SER A 317 -21.40 -18.32 2.13
CA SER A 317 -21.72 -19.63 1.55
C SER A 317 -23.11 -19.56 0.95
N THR A 318 -23.27 -20.05 -0.27
CA THR A 318 -24.58 -20.33 -0.84
C THR A 318 -25.27 -21.34 0.08
N GLN A 319 -26.42 -20.96 0.66
CA GLN A 319 -27.30 -21.90 1.35
C GLN A 319 -27.93 -22.87 0.36
#